data_AF-A0A7C3H0C6-F1
#
_entry.id   AF-A0A7C3H0C6-F1
#
_cell.length_a   1.000
_cell.length_b   1.000
_cell.length_c   1.000
_cell.angle_alpha   90.00
_cell.angle_beta   90.00
_cell.angle_gamma   90.00
#
_symmetry.space_group_name_H-M   'P 1'
#
loop_
_entity.id
_entity.type
_entity.pdbx_description
1 polymer ?
#
loop_
_entity_poly.entity_id
_entity_poly.type
_entity_poly.pdbx_seq_one_letter_code
_entity_poly.pdbx_strand_id
1 'polypeptide(L)'
;MTPARMTWAEFRWLLTASLVVLLLASLPTIYAWSLADADHVFTGFVYNTEDGNSYIAKMRLGATGEWLFHIFYTVEPHDPALAFLLHILLGKLAAAAGLSLVLVYHLARVLFGLALLWTIYAFAARFTPDVITRRLAWALAATGSGLGWLLLLLGQSHWLGALPL
;
A
#
# COMPACT_ATOMS: atom_id res chain seq x y z
N MET A 1 -11.69 29.52 -10.56
CA MET A 1 -10.69 29.41 -9.48
C MET A 1 -9.35 28.97 -10.06
N THR A 2 -8.36 29.85 -10.08
CA THR A 2 -6.96 29.50 -10.39
C THR A 2 -6.45 28.54 -9.32
N PRO A 3 -5.82 27.39 -9.65
CA PRO A 3 -5.23 26.54 -8.63
C PRO A 3 -4.18 27.36 -7.86
N ALA A 4 -4.27 27.36 -6.53
CA ALA A 4 -3.28 28.03 -5.71
C ALA A 4 -1.91 27.37 -5.96
N ARG A 5 -0.91 28.15 -6.36
CA ARG A 5 0.45 27.66 -6.52
C ARG A 5 0.98 27.24 -5.15
N MET A 6 1.37 25.97 -5.00
CA MET A 6 2.03 25.49 -3.78
C MET A 6 3.37 26.20 -3.60
N THR A 7 3.60 26.75 -2.41
CA THR A 7 4.90 27.31 -2.06
C THR A 7 5.94 26.20 -1.85
N TRP A 8 7.22 26.54 -1.94
CA TRP A 8 8.30 25.59 -1.63
C TRP A 8 8.24 25.08 -0.17
N ALA A 9 7.78 25.92 0.75
CA ALA A 9 7.56 25.53 2.15
C ALA A 9 6.42 24.52 2.29
N GLU A 10 5.32 24.69 1.55
CA GLU A 10 4.23 23.71 1.47
C GLU A 10 4.68 22.39 0.86
N PHE A 11 5.46 22.45 -0.23
CA PHE A 11 6.05 21.27 -0.86
C PHE A 11 6.88 20.46 0.14
N ARG A 12 7.82 21.12 0.84
CA ARG A 12 8.67 20.47 1.85
C ARG A 12 7.85 19.85 2.97
N TRP A 13 6.86 20.60 3.46
CA TRP A 13 5.96 20.08 4.49
C TRP A 13 5.23 18.83 4.02
N LEU A 14 4.65 18.84 2.81
CA LEU A 14 3.91 17.72 2.25
C LEU A 14 4.81 16.49 2.07
N LEU A 15 6.00 16.68 1.51
CA LEU A 15 6.96 15.60 1.32
C LEU A 15 7.39 14.99 2.66
N THR A 16 7.83 15.83 3.62
CA THR A 16 8.26 15.34 4.93
C THR A 16 7.12 14.65 5.68
N ALA A 17 5.92 15.24 5.71
CA ALA A 17 4.77 14.64 6.37
C ALA A 17 4.37 13.30 5.72
N SER A 18 4.38 13.22 4.38
CA SER A 18 4.08 11.98 3.67
C SER A 18 5.10 10.88 3.96
N LEU A 19 6.39 11.22 3.98
CA LEU A 19 7.44 10.27 4.32
C LEU A 19 7.32 9.76 5.75
N VAL A 20 6.96 10.63 6.70
CA VAL A 20 6.69 10.22 8.09
C VAL A 20 5.50 9.25 8.15
N VAL A 21 4.37 9.56 7.50
CA VAL A 21 3.21 8.66 7.46
C VAL A 21 3.57 7.31 6.86
N LEU A 22 4.28 7.28 5.72
CA LEU A 22 4.68 6.05 5.05
C LEU A 22 5.69 5.25 5.86
N LEU A 23 6.62 5.93 6.54
CA LEU A 23 7.56 5.28 7.45
C LEU A 23 6.80 4.61 8.60
N LEU A 24 5.93 5.34 9.29
CA LEU A 24 5.10 4.80 10.38
C LEU A 24 4.25 3.61 9.92
N ALA A 25 3.65 3.71 8.73
CA ALA A 25 2.86 2.63 8.13
C ALA A 25 3.69 1.41 7.70
N SER A 26 5.02 1.55 7.57
CA SER A 26 5.95 0.48 7.19
C SER A 26 6.73 -0.07 8.38
N LEU A 27 6.77 0.65 9.52
CA LEU A 27 7.52 0.27 10.72
C LEU A 27 7.23 -1.17 11.18
N PRO A 28 5.97 -1.65 11.26
CA PRO A 28 5.71 -3.03 11.68
C PRO A 28 6.36 -4.06 10.75
N THR A 29 6.37 -3.81 9.44
CA THR A 29 6.98 -4.70 8.45
C THR A 29 8.50 -4.65 8.53
N ILE A 30 9.09 -3.46 8.68
CA ILE A 30 10.54 -3.29 8.87
C ILE A 30 11.00 -3.99 10.15
N TYR A 31 10.24 -3.83 11.24
CA TYR A 31 10.52 -4.48 12.52
C TYR A 31 10.44 -6.00 12.41
N ALA A 32 9.39 -6.55 11.78
CA ALA A 32 9.27 -7.99 11.55
C ALA A 32 10.42 -8.55 10.70
N TRP A 33 10.89 -7.79 9.70
CA TRP A 33 12.09 -8.18 8.94
C TRP A 33 13.36 -8.22 9.81
N SER A 34 13.49 -7.30 10.77
CA SER A 34 14.65 -7.26 11.67
C SER A 34 14.70 -8.41 12.67
N LEU A 35 13.59 -9.14 12.85
CA LEU A 35 13.48 -10.31 13.71
C LEU A 35 13.73 -11.63 12.98
N ALA A 36 13.90 -11.61 11.65
CA ALA A 36 14.18 -12.83 10.90
C ALA A 36 15.57 -13.38 11.26
N ASP A 37 15.67 -14.69 11.44
CA ASP A 37 16.90 -15.40 11.81
C ASP A 37 17.08 -16.68 10.98
N ALA A 38 17.99 -17.57 11.40
CA ALA A 38 18.28 -18.80 10.68
C ALA A 38 17.10 -19.79 10.64
N ASP A 39 16.22 -19.74 11.65
CA ASP A 39 15.10 -20.66 11.84
C ASP A 39 13.76 -20.04 11.43
N HIS A 40 13.68 -18.70 11.37
CA HIS A 40 12.45 -17.95 11.11
C HIS A 40 12.62 -16.97 9.95
N VAL A 41 11.87 -17.20 8.87
CA VAL A 41 11.86 -16.32 7.70
C VAL A 41 10.59 -15.49 7.65
N PHE A 42 10.74 -14.17 7.59
CA PHE A 42 9.61 -13.27 7.38
C PHE A 42 9.21 -13.22 5.90
N THR A 43 7.93 -13.50 5.62
CA THR A 43 7.37 -13.58 4.26
C THR A 43 6.97 -12.22 3.66
N GLY A 44 7.10 -11.14 4.43
CA GLY A 44 6.89 -9.77 3.96
C GLY A 44 5.59 -9.10 4.41
N PHE A 45 4.68 -9.80 5.10
CA PHE A 45 3.38 -9.26 5.50
C PHE A 45 3.09 -9.54 6.97
N VAL A 46 2.79 -8.49 7.74
CA VAL A 46 2.41 -8.59 9.17
C VAL A 46 0.90 -8.66 9.40
N TYR A 47 0.11 -8.32 8.39
CA TYR A 47 -1.35 -8.26 8.41
C TYR A 47 -1.89 -8.65 7.03
N ASN A 48 -3.06 -9.29 7.02
CA ASN A 48 -3.72 -9.78 5.79
C ASN A 48 -2.75 -10.59 4.91
N THR A 49 -2.16 -11.62 5.51
CA THR A 49 -1.07 -12.40 4.92
C THR A 49 -1.55 -13.22 3.73
N GLU A 50 -2.81 -13.66 3.74
CA GLU A 50 -3.46 -14.38 2.66
C GLU A 50 -3.49 -13.53 1.39
N ASP A 51 -3.97 -12.29 1.49
CA ASP A 51 -4.01 -11.37 0.34
C ASP A 51 -2.60 -10.97 -0.09
N GLY A 52 -1.72 -10.68 0.87
CA GLY A 52 -0.31 -10.36 0.60
C GLY A 52 0.36 -11.43 -0.24
N ASN A 53 0.23 -12.69 0.16
CA ASN A 53 0.76 -13.84 -0.57
C ASN A 53 0.08 -14.01 -1.93
N SER A 54 -1.23 -13.74 -2.03
CA SER A 54 -1.95 -13.73 -3.30
C SER A 54 -1.38 -12.69 -4.28
N TYR A 55 -1.01 -11.50 -3.80
CA TYR A 55 -0.35 -10.47 -4.63
C TYR A 55 1.02 -10.91 -5.11
N ILE A 56 1.85 -11.47 -4.22
CA ILE A 56 3.17 -12.00 -4.60
C ILE A 56 3.05 -13.12 -5.62
N ALA A 57 2.04 -13.99 -5.49
CA ALA A 57 1.83 -15.06 -6.45
C ALA A 57 1.40 -14.54 -7.84
N LYS A 58 0.58 -13.48 -7.91
CA LYS A 58 0.27 -12.77 -9.16
C LYS A 58 1.51 -12.07 -9.75
N MET A 59 2.37 -11.51 -8.91
CA MET A 59 3.67 -10.99 -9.36
C MET A 59 4.56 -12.10 -9.91
N ARG A 60 4.52 -13.30 -9.31
CA ARG A 60 5.29 -14.45 -9.79
C ARG A 60 4.89 -14.86 -11.22
N LEU A 61 3.60 -14.83 -11.55
CA LEU A 61 3.14 -15.02 -12.94
C LEU A 61 3.82 -14.03 -13.91
N GLY A 62 3.83 -12.74 -13.53
CA GLY A 62 4.49 -11.72 -14.33
C GLY A 62 5.98 -11.97 -14.51
N ALA A 63 6.66 -12.37 -13.42
CA ALA A 63 8.08 -12.70 -13.42
C ALA A 63 8.42 -13.92 -14.29
N THR A 64 7.50 -14.87 -14.45
CA THR A 64 7.65 -16.03 -15.36
C THR A 64 7.28 -15.72 -16.81
N GLY A 65 6.94 -14.47 -17.13
CA GLY A 65 6.68 -14.02 -18.50
C GLY A 65 5.20 -13.85 -18.84
N GLU A 66 4.28 -14.25 -17.97
CA GLU A 66 2.84 -14.17 -18.24
C GLU A 66 2.35 -12.73 -18.36
N TRP A 67 1.34 -12.50 -19.20
CA TRP A 67 0.66 -11.21 -19.36
C TRP A 67 -0.78 -11.24 -18.89
N LEU A 68 -1.40 -12.42 -18.95
CA LEU A 68 -2.76 -12.65 -18.53
C LEU A 68 -2.76 -13.42 -17.23
N PHE A 69 -3.66 -13.04 -16.34
CA PHE A 69 -3.89 -13.74 -15.09
C PHE A 69 -4.66 -15.03 -15.36
N HIS A 70 -4.21 -16.12 -14.72
CA HIS A 70 -4.97 -17.34 -14.57
C HIS A 70 -4.90 -17.80 -13.11
N ILE A 71 -5.87 -18.58 -12.67
CA ILE A 71 -5.98 -19.08 -11.31
C ILE A 71 -5.13 -20.35 -11.18
N PHE A 72 -3.93 -20.22 -10.63
CA PHE A 72 -2.98 -21.33 -10.41
C PHE A 72 -3.28 -22.16 -9.14
N TYR A 73 -4.45 -21.99 -8.54
CA TYR A 73 -4.93 -22.74 -7.37
C TYR A 73 -6.09 -23.69 -7.69
N THR A 74 -6.48 -23.81 -8.96
CA THR A 74 -7.51 -24.75 -9.41
C THR A 74 -7.01 -25.52 -10.62
N VAL A 75 -7.48 -26.77 -10.75
CA VAL A 75 -7.26 -27.61 -11.93
C VAL A 75 -8.37 -27.46 -12.97
N GLU A 76 -9.45 -26.75 -12.62
CA GLU A 76 -10.57 -26.55 -13.52
C GLU A 76 -10.15 -25.67 -14.72
N PRO A 77 -10.42 -26.09 -15.97
CA PRO A 77 -10.09 -25.31 -17.14
C PRO A 77 -10.79 -23.96 -17.14
N HIS A 78 -10.03 -22.89 -17.41
CA HIS A 78 -10.56 -21.54 -17.53
C HIS A 78 -9.65 -20.70 -18.42
N ASP A 79 -10.25 -19.73 -19.10
CA ASP A 79 -9.51 -18.82 -19.95
C ASP A 79 -8.74 -17.79 -19.11
N PRO A 80 -7.48 -17.49 -19.47
CA PRO A 80 -6.74 -16.42 -18.82
C PRO A 80 -7.32 -15.04 -19.18
N ALA A 81 -7.26 -14.10 -18.25
CA ALA A 81 -7.89 -12.79 -18.39
C ALA A 81 -6.96 -11.63 -18.04
N LEU A 82 -7.28 -10.42 -18.54
CA LEU A 82 -6.58 -9.20 -18.17
C LEU A 82 -7.02 -8.71 -16.77
N ALA A 83 -6.56 -9.41 -15.74
CA ALA A 83 -6.81 -9.08 -14.34
C ALA A 83 -5.49 -8.92 -13.58
N PHE A 84 -5.51 -8.15 -12.49
CA PHE A 84 -4.34 -7.91 -11.63
C PHE A 84 -3.10 -7.40 -12.37
N LEU A 85 -3.29 -6.69 -13.50
CA LEU A 85 -2.22 -6.26 -14.39
C LEU A 85 -1.10 -5.50 -13.67
N LEU A 86 -1.44 -4.64 -12.69
CA LEU A 86 -0.45 -3.95 -11.86
C LEU A 86 0.54 -4.93 -11.22
N HIS A 87 0.05 -6.00 -10.59
CA HIS A 87 0.89 -6.99 -9.92
C HIS A 87 1.72 -7.78 -10.94
N ILE A 88 1.13 -8.16 -12.06
CA ILE A 88 1.85 -8.83 -13.17
C ILE A 88 3.01 -7.94 -13.66
N LEU A 89 2.77 -6.65 -13.88
CA LEU A 89 3.80 -5.69 -14.30
C LEU A 89 4.90 -5.51 -13.24
N LEU A 90 4.55 -5.44 -11.95
CA LEU A 90 5.53 -5.40 -10.87
C LEU A 90 6.38 -6.68 -10.82
N GLY A 91 5.78 -7.83 -11.14
CA GLY A 91 6.50 -9.10 -11.31
C GLY A 91 7.54 -9.06 -12.42
N LYS A 92 7.16 -8.53 -13.59
CA LYS A 92 8.07 -8.32 -14.72
C LYS A 92 9.19 -7.36 -14.36
N LEU A 93 8.87 -6.26 -13.67
CA LEU A 93 9.86 -5.30 -13.18
C LEU A 93 10.87 -5.97 -12.24
N ALA A 94 10.39 -6.78 -11.30
CA ALA A 94 11.24 -7.50 -10.37
C ALA A 94 12.18 -8.47 -11.08
N ALA A 95 11.68 -9.24 -12.06
CA ALA A 95 12.50 -10.14 -12.87
C ALA A 95 13.55 -9.38 -13.70
N ALA A 96 13.16 -8.27 -14.34
CA ALA A 96 14.07 -7.45 -15.15
C ALA A 96 15.15 -6.77 -14.30
N ALA A 97 14.84 -6.37 -13.07
CA ALA A 97 15.76 -5.71 -12.16
C ALA A 97 16.58 -6.70 -11.30
N GLY A 98 16.28 -8.00 -11.33
CA GLY A 98 16.91 -8.99 -10.45
C GLY A 98 16.59 -8.80 -8.97
N LEU A 99 15.45 -8.17 -8.65
CA LEU A 99 15.02 -7.88 -7.27
C LEU A 99 14.00 -8.91 -6.78
N SER A 100 13.89 -9.07 -5.46
CA SER A 100 12.86 -9.94 -4.89
C SER A 100 11.46 -9.35 -5.10
N LEU A 101 10.47 -10.22 -5.34
CA LEU A 101 9.08 -9.81 -5.54
C LEU A 101 8.54 -9.01 -4.34
N VAL A 102 8.87 -9.46 -3.13
CA VAL A 102 8.46 -8.82 -1.87
C VAL A 102 9.04 -7.41 -1.75
N LEU A 103 10.32 -7.23 -2.09
CA LEU A 103 10.93 -5.90 -2.09
C LEU A 103 10.24 -4.97 -3.08
N VAL A 104 10.03 -5.42 -4.32
CA VAL A 104 9.37 -4.61 -5.36
C VAL A 104 7.93 -4.26 -4.97
N TYR A 105 7.21 -5.19 -4.34
CA TYR A 105 5.87 -4.91 -3.79
C TYR A 105 5.89 -3.77 -2.78
N HIS A 106 6.81 -3.81 -1.79
CA HIS A 106 6.88 -2.78 -0.76
C HIS A 106 7.38 -1.44 -1.30
N LEU A 107 8.31 -1.44 -2.26
CA LEU A 107 8.71 -0.22 -2.97
C LEU A 107 7.54 0.39 -3.74
N ALA A 108 6.76 -0.43 -4.44
CA ALA A 108 5.56 0.02 -5.13
C ALA A 108 4.52 0.57 -4.15
N ARG A 109 4.31 -0.08 -3.01
CA ARG A 109 3.42 0.40 -1.94
C ARG A 109 3.84 1.78 -1.43
N VAL A 110 5.12 2.00 -1.16
CA VAL A 110 5.63 3.31 -0.71
C VAL A 110 5.48 4.36 -1.81
N LEU A 111 5.83 4.02 -3.05
CA LEU A 111 5.74 4.94 -4.19
C LEU A 111 4.29 5.37 -4.48
N PHE A 112 3.37 4.41 -4.59
CA PHE A 112 1.96 4.70 -4.82
C PHE A 112 1.30 5.35 -3.60
N GLY A 113 1.72 5.00 -2.38
CA GLY A 113 1.31 5.69 -1.16
C GLY A 113 1.72 7.17 -1.17
N LEU A 114 2.96 7.49 -1.58
CA LEU A 114 3.41 8.87 -1.73
C LEU A 114 2.60 9.62 -2.79
N ALA A 115 2.34 8.99 -3.94
CA ALA A 115 1.51 9.57 -4.99
C ALA A 115 0.06 9.82 -4.53
N LEU A 116 -0.51 8.91 -3.74
CA LEU A 116 -1.84 9.08 -3.14
C LEU A 116 -1.86 10.27 -2.18
N LEU A 117 -0.92 10.34 -1.22
CA LEU A 117 -0.84 11.43 -0.25
C LEU A 117 -0.65 12.78 -0.94
N TRP A 118 0.15 12.81 -2.01
CA TRP A 118 0.29 13.98 -2.85
C TRP A 118 -1.04 14.39 -3.50
N THR A 119 -1.74 13.43 -4.09
CA THR A 119 -3.02 13.65 -4.77
C THR A 119 -4.09 14.15 -3.82
N ILE A 120 -4.17 13.62 -2.60
CA ILE A 120 -5.09 14.10 -1.56
C ILE A 120 -4.83 15.57 -1.24
N TYR A 121 -3.57 15.97 -1.07
CA TYR A 121 -3.24 17.36 -0.78
C TYR A 121 -3.57 18.27 -1.97
N ALA A 122 -3.21 17.86 -3.19
CA ALA A 122 -3.51 18.61 -4.40
C ALA A 122 -5.02 18.77 -4.63
N PHE A 123 -5.79 17.74 -4.31
CA PHE A 123 -7.25 17.77 -4.33
C PHE A 123 -7.79 18.79 -3.31
N ALA A 124 -7.36 18.72 -2.05
CA ALA A 124 -7.76 19.67 -1.01
C ALA A 124 -7.41 21.12 -1.37
N ALA A 125 -6.24 21.33 -1.98
CA ALA A 125 -5.79 22.65 -2.45
C ALA A 125 -6.66 23.26 -3.55
N ARG A 126 -7.49 22.45 -4.22
CA ARG A 126 -8.46 22.94 -5.22
C ARG A 126 -9.66 23.65 -4.59
N PHE A 127 -9.99 23.34 -3.34
CA PHE A 127 -11.21 23.82 -2.67
C PHE A 127 -10.99 25.00 -1.73
N THR A 128 -9.78 25.17 -1.19
CA THR A 128 -9.50 26.25 -0.24
C THR A 128 -8.11 26.87 -0.45
N PRO A 129 -7.97 28.21 -0.36
CA PRO A 129 -6.68 28.88 -0.30
C PRO A 129 -5.97 28.68 1.05
N ASP A 130 -6.70 28.32 2.11
CA ASP A 130 -6.15 28.20 3.46
C ASP A 130 -5.30 26.94 3.64
N VAL A 131 -4.01 27.14 3.93
CA VAL A 131 -3.04 26.06 4.12
C VAL A 131 -3.37 25.21 5.34
N ILE A 132 -3.90 25.79 6.41
CA ILE A 132 -4.24 25.05 7.64
C ILE A 132 -5.33 24.03 7.33
N THR A 133 -6.41 24.46 6.68
CA THR A 133 -7.51 23.59 6.24
C THR A 133 -7.02 22.47 5.30
N ARG A 134 -6.13 22.76 4.36
CA ARG A 134 -5.54 21.71 3.48
C ARG A 134 -4.77 20.67 4.26
N ARG A 135 -3.92 21.11 5.20
CA ARG A 135 -3.11 20.22 6.04
C ARG A 135 -3.97 19.36 6.95
N LEU A 136 -5.02 19.93 7.52
CA LEU A 136 -5.97 19.20 8.34
C LEU A 136 -6.73 18.15 7.52
N ALA A 137 -7.27 18.53 6.35
CA ALA A 137 -7.96 17.58 5.46
C ALA A 137 -7.03 16.45 5.02
N TRP A 138 -5.79 16.77 4.65
CA TRP A 138 -4.77 15.79 4.31
C TRP A 138 -4.45 14.86 5.48
N ALA A 139 -4.24 15.40 6.69
CA ALA A 139 -3.90 14.60 7.86
C ALA A 139 -5.03 13.63 8.22
N LEU A 140 -6.27 14.11 8.25
CA LEU A 140 -7.45 13.27 8.50
C LEU A 140 -7.59 12.14 7.48
N ALA A 141 -7.35 12.42 6.19
CA ALA A 141 -7.40 11.41 5.14
C ALA A 141 -6.21 10.42 5.21
N ALA A 142 -5.01 10.90 5.56
CA ALA A 142 -3.80 10.10 5.61
C ALA A 142 -3.73 9.17 6.82
N THR A 143 -4.30 9.58 7.96
CA THR A 143 -4.27 8.81 9.22
C THR A 143 -5.63 8.25 9.62
N GLY A 144 -6.67 8.50 8.83
CA GLY A 144 -8.00 7.95 9.08
C GLY A 144 -8.01 6.45 8.80
N SER A 145 -8.04 5.64 9.86
CA SER A 145 -8.19 4.18 9.79
C SER A 145 -9.65 3.72 9.98
N GLY A 146 -10.62 4.64 9.88
CA GLY A 146 -12.00 4.38 10.28
C GLY A 146 -12.17 4.32 11.80
N LEU A 147 -13.27 3.71 12.25
CA LEU A 147 -13.62 3.56 13.67
C LEU A 147 -13.55 2.10 14.16
N GLY A 148 -13.07 1.17 13.32
CA GLY A 148 -13.01 -0.26 13.64
C GLY A 148 -12.18 -0.56 14.90
N TRP A 149 -11.06 0.14 15.07
CA TRP A 149 -10.19 0.00 16.25
C TRP A 149 -10.89 0.29 17.59
N LEU A 150 -11.97 1.09 17.61
CA LEU A 150 -12.75 1.32 18.83
C LEU A 150 -13.45 0.05 19.29
N LEU A 151 -13.87 -0.82 18.36
CA LEU A 151 -14.50 -2.09 18.70
C LEU A 151 -13.52 -3.02 19.43
N LEU A 152 -12.24 -3.00 19.05
CA LEU A 152 -11.20 -3.73 19.77
C LEU A 152 -11.06 -3.25 21.23
N LEU A 153 -11.13 -1.93 21.47
CA LEU A 153 -11.10 -1.39 22.84
C LEU A 153 -12.34 -1.75 23.65
N LEU A 154 -13.47 -1.94 22.99
CA LEU A 154 -14.72 -2.41 23.61
C LEU A 154 -14.75 -3.94 23.81
N GLY A 155 -13.64 -4.64 23.55
CA GLY A 155 -13.53 -6.09 23.68
C GLY A 155 -14.24 -6.87 22.57
N GLN A 156 -14.69 -6.19 21.52
CA GLN A 156 -15.32 -6.82 20.35
C GLN A 156 -14.23 -7.15 19.34
N SER A 157 -13.69 -8.38 19.41
CA SER A 157 -12.66 -8.87 18.48
C SER A 157 -13.21 -9.30 17.12
N HIS A 158 -14.53 -9.44 17.00
CA HIS A 158 -15.22 -9.78 15.75
C HIS A 158 -16.44 -8.90 15.57
N TRP A 159 -16.63 -8.39 14.36
CA TRP A 159 -17.81 -7.64 13.97
C TRP A 159 -18.33 -8.20 12.64
N LEU A 160 -19.60 -8.61 12.61
CA LEU A 160 -20.24 -9.21 11.42
C LEU A 160 -19.46 -10.40 10.82
N GLY A 161 -18.76 -11.17 11.64
CA GLY A 161 -17.97 -12.33 11.20
C GLY A 161 -16.57 -12.00 10.66
N ALA A 162 -16.12 -10.75 10.75
CA ALA A 162 -14.78 -10.31 10.34
C ALA A 162 -14.04 -9.59 11.47
N LEU A 163 -12.74 -9.36 11.29
CA LEU A 163 -11.97 -8.48 12.16
C LEU A 163 -12.52 -7.04 12.03
N PRO A 164 -12.70 -6.30 13.13
CA PRO A 164 -13.25 -4.95 13.13
C PRO A 164 -12.16 -3.93 12.80
N LEU A 165 -11.67 -3.94 11.56
CA LEU A 165 -10.63 -3.03 11.09
C LEU A 165 -11.10 -2.33 9.81
#